data_AF-A0A2C7AT84-F1
#
_entry.id   AF-A0A2C7AT84-F1
#
_cell.length_a   1.000
_cell.length_b   1.000
_cell.length_c   1.000
_cell.angle_alpha   90.00
_cell.angle_beta   90.00
_cell.angle_gamma   90.00
#
_symmetry.space_group_name_H-M   'P 1'
#
loop_
_entity.id
_entity.type
_entity.pdbx_description
1 polymer ?
#
loop_
_entity_poly.entity_id
_entity_poly.type
_entity_poly.pdbx_seq_one_letter_code
_entity_poly.pdbx_strand_id
1 'polypeptide(L)' 'MARKHEFWEHKAPTIWPPPHDYVTVRRTAERVLPGVQWKQLLLWRYALIWRKPR' A
#
# COMPACT_ATOMS: atom_id res chain seq x y z
N MET A 1 29.52 15.45 -16.55
CA MET A 1 28.07 15.66 -16.33
C MET A 1 27.39 14.28 -16.29
N ALA A 2 27.25 13.65 -15.13
CA ALA A 2 26.60 12.33 -15.01
C ALA A 2 25.09 12.54 -14.76
N ARG A 3 24.22 12.05 -15.66
CA ARG A 3 22.77 12.04 -15.44
C ARG A 3 22.43 10.95 -14.43
N LYS A 4 22.23 11.34 -13.17
CA LYS A 4 21.95 10.43 -12.05
C LYS A 4 20.44 10.19 -11.86
N HIS A 5 19.77 9.73 -12.92
CA HIS A 5 18.39 9.23 -12.86
C HIS A 5 18.30 7.98 -13.76
N GLU A 6 19.13 6.99 -13.47
CA GLU A 6 18.99 5.68 -14.10
C GLU A 6 17.64 5.09 -13.68
N PHE A 7 16.95 4.50 -14.66
CA PHE A 7 15.67 3.84 -14.46
C PHE A 7 15.83 2.74 -13.40
N TRP A 8 15.09 2.85 -12.30
CA TRP A 8 15.12 1.81 -11.27
C TRP A 8 14.25 0.63 -11.75
N GLU A 9 14.89 -0.42 -12.24
CA GLU A 9 14.21 -1.68 -12.57
C GLU A 9 13.69 -2.33 -11.28
N HIS A 10 12.37 -2.28 -11.09
CA HIS A 10 11.72 -2.90 -9.96
C HIS A 10 11.15 -4.28 -10.34
N LYS A 11 11.23 -5.23 -9.41
CA LYS A 11 10.63 -6.56 -9.59
C LYS A 11 9.15 -6.63 -9.21
N ALA A 12 8.55 -5.51 -8.81
CA ALA A 12 7.13 -5.50 -8.49
C ALA A 12 6.30 -5.77 -9.76
N PRO A 13 5.27 -6.63 -9.69
CA PRO A 13 4.44 -6.95 -10.84
C PRO A 13 3.55 -5.75 -11.21
N THR A 14 3.63 -5.32 -12.47
CA THR A 14 2.75 -4.31 -13.05
C THR A 14 1.56 -5.01 -13.71
N ILE A 15 0.62 -5.49 -12.89
CA ILE A 15 -0.54 -6.28 -13.33
C ILE A 15 -1.85 -5.48 -13.27
N TRP A 16 -2.70 -5.68 -14.28
CA TRP A 16 -4.07 -5.15 -14.35
C TRP A 16 -5.04 -6.30 -14.69
N PRO A 17 -6.22 -6.41 -14.05
CA PRO A 17 -6.76 -5.53 -13.01
C PRO A 17 -5.94 -5.62 -11.71
N PRO A 18 -5.99 -4.58 -10.84
CA PRO A 18 -5.35 -4.63 -9.54
C PRO A 18 -5.91 -5.84 -8.78
N PRO A 19 -5.06 -6.67 -8.15
CA PRO A 19 -5.51 -7.92 -7.52
C PRO A 19 -6.41 -7.66 -6.30
N HIS A 20 -6.39 -6.45 -5.73
CA HIS A 20 -7.14 -6.11 -4.53
C HIS A 20 -7.94 -4.81 -4.72
N ASP A 21 -9.18 -4.84 -4.27
CA ASP A 21 -9.98 -3.64 -4.02
C ASP A 21 -9.72 -3.09 -2.60
N TYR A 22 -10.09 -1.82 -2.36
CA TYR A 22 -9.87 -1.17 -1.06
C TYR A 22 -10.60 -1.86 0.11
N VAL A 23 -11.77 -2.44 -0.14
CA VAL A 23 -12.57 -3.10 0.90
C VAL A 23 -11.88 -4.38 1.36
N THR A 24 -11.37 -5.16 0.41
CA THR A 24 -10.62 -6.39 0.67
C THR A 24 -9.35 -6.10 1.46
N VAL A 25 -8.60 -5.04 1.10
CA VAL A 25 -7.41 -4.63 1.87
C VAL A 25 -7.78 -4.16 3.26
N ARG A 26 -8.81 -3.31 3.41
CA ARG A 26 -9.26 -2.81 4.71
C ARG A 26 -9.65 -3.94 5.66
N ARG A 27 -10.51 -4.86 5.20
CA ARG A 27 -10.95 -6.02 5.99
C ARG A 27 -9.79 -6.91 6.40
N THR A 28 -8.85 -7.13 5.47
CA THR A 28 -7.64 -7.92 5.76
C THR A 28 -6.78 -7.23 6.81
N ALA A 29 -6.60 -5.91 6.70
CA ALA A 29 -5.83 -5.12 7.67
C ALA A 29 -6.47 -5.17 9.06
N GLU A 30 -7.78 -4.96 9.18
CA GLU A 30 -8.52 -5.03 10.45
C GLU A 30 -8.39 -6.41 11.12
N ARG A 31 -8.35 -7.49 10.32
CA ARG A 31 -8.17 -8.86 10.80
C ARG A 31 -6.73 -9.15 11.26
N VAL A 32 -5.73 -8.70 10.52
CA VAL A 32 -4.31 -9.04 10.78
C VAL A 32 -3.66 -8.09 11.79
N LEU A 33 -4.12 -6.83 11.83
CA LEU A 33 -3.56 -5.76 12.65
C LEU A 33 -4.66 -5.18 13.55
N PRO A 34 -4.96 -5.80 14.71
CA PRO A 34 -5.97 -5.29 15.62
C PRO A 34 -5.74 -3.82 15.98
N GLY A 35 -6.78 -3.00 15.83
CA GLY A 35 -6.73 -1.56 16.09
C GLY A 35 -6.12 -0.69 14.97
N VAL A 36 -5.77 -1.26 13.81
CA VAL A 36 -5.32 -0.47 12.66
C VAL A 36 -6.37 0.56 12.24
N GLN A 37 -5.90 1.76 11.89
CA GLN A 37 -6.74 2.83 11.37
C GLN A 37 -6.60 2.93 9.86
N TRP A 38 -7.73 3.04 9.17
CA TRP A 38 -7.79 3.21 7.72
C TRP A 38 -7.93 4.69 7.35
N LYS A 39 -7.14 5.15 6.38
CA LYS A 39 -7.28 6.49 5.79
C LYS A 39 -7.18 6.43 4.26
N GLN A 40 -8.23 6.85 3.58
CA GLN A 40 -8.18 7.05 2.12
C GLN A 40 -7.50 8.37 1.80
N LEU A 41 -6.60 8.35 0.83
CA LEU A 41 -5.81 9.50 0.38
C LEU A 41 -6.15 9.82 -1.07
N LEU A 42 -5.77 11.03 -1.49
CA LEU A 42 -5.91 11.44 -2.88
C LEU A 42 -5.08 10.58 -3.82
N LEU A 43 -5.47 10.55 -5.10
CA LEU A 43 -4.81 9.78 -6.16
C LEU A 43 -4.84 8.27 -5.88
N TRP A 44 -6.01 7.74 -5.47
CA TRP A 44 -6.22 6.29 -5.32
C TRP A 44 -5.26 5.61 -4.33
N ARG A 45 -4.77 6.37 -3.35
CA ARG A 45 -3.88 5.88 -2.29
C ARG A 45 -4.67 5.65 -1.02
N TYR A 46 -4.11 4.82 -0.15
CA TYR A 46 -4.59 4.65 1.21
C TYR A 46 -3.42 4.50 2.17
N ALA A 47 -3.67 4.74 3.45
CA ALA A 47 -2.74 4.50 4.53
C ALA A 47 -3.37 3.57 5.56
N LEU A 48 -2.56 2.64 6.06
CA LEU A 48 -2.83 1.81 7.21
C LEU A 48 -1.95 2.31 8.36
N ILE A 49 -2.56 2.91 9.38
CA ILE A 49 -1.85 3.43 10.54
C ILE A 49 -2.06 2.44 11.67
N TRP A 50 -1.01 1.69 12.01
CA TRP A 50 -1.05 0.70 13.08
C TRP A 50 0.01 1.00 14.12
N ARG A 51 -0.34 0.81 15.39
CA ARG A 51 0.58 0.96 16.52
C ARG A 51 0.83 -0.43 17.09
N LYS A 52 2.10 -0.82 17.19
CA LYS A 52 2.50 -2.09 17.78
C LYS A 52 2.00 -2.17 19.24
N PRO A 53 1.28 -3.22 19.64
CA PRO A 53 0.95 -3.49 21.04
C PRO A 53 2.24 -3.71 21.86
N ARG A 54 2.19 -3.37 23.17
CA ARG A 54 3.31 -3.59 24.09
C ARG A 54 3.51 -5.08 24.37
#